data_AF-A0A7I9VMW6-F1
#
_entry.id   AF-A0A7I9VMW6-F1
#
_cell.length_a   1.000
_cell.length_b   1.000
_cell.length_c   1.000
_cell.angle_alpha   90.00
_cell.angle_beta   90.00
_cell.angle_gamma   90.00
#
_symmetry.space_group_name_H-M   'P 1'
#
loop_
_entity.id
_entity.type
_entity.pdbx_description
1 polymer ?
#
loop_
_entity_poly.entity_id
_entity_poly.type
_entity_poly.pdbx_seq_one_letter_code
_entity_poly.pdbx_strand_id
1 'polypeptide(L)'
;MERVVVSGSEAAQLLESAGVAPDRLAEAARRGLAAAPGFAVGPARDGDRRLLVQLTVERAEAFGGGPGAGAVAQVAVSLELTSADGEPSRREAGAAAEPLSDGPAALRVALERAATAAVDKAVAGVALQLGAERKSSPELVRDLTSPDAPVRDRAVRTLADRGAREAVPALIERLHDSDPAVVERAIGALAQLHDPRAAAPLIALARHRDGAYVAQLARLLGDVGGPDARAWLLTMSSGHPDDAVRGAARAALAELSERERQARADPR
;
A
#
# COMPACT_ATOMS: atom_id res chain seq x y z
N MET A 1 -12.31 1.34 -21.14
CA MET A 1 -13.00 0.59 -20.06
C MET A 1 -14.37 0.15 -20.56
N GLU A 2 -14.71 -1.13 -20.44
CA GLU A 2 -15.92 -1.69 -21.08
C GLU A 2 -17.12 -1.82 -20.13
N ARG A 3 -16.88 -2.20 -18.86
CA ARG A 3 -17.95 -2.31 -17.85
C ARG A 3 -17.36 -2.21 -16.44
N VAL A 4 -18.06 -1.52 -15.55
CA VAL A 4 -17.88 -1.65 -14.09
C VAL A 4 -18.94 -2.60 -13.57
N VAL A 5 -18.54 -3.67 -12.90
CA VAL A 5 -19.43 -4.64 -12.26
C VAL A 5 -19.29 -4.50 -10.75
N VAL A 6 -20.40 -4.35 -10.04
CA VAL A 6 -20.43 -4.43 -8.58
C VAL A 6 -20.67 -5.88 -8.19
N SER A 7 -19.76 -6.50 -7.43
CA SER A 7 -19.95 -7.87 -6.96
C SER A 7 -20.92 -7.91 -5.76
N GLY A 8 -21.82 -8.90 -5.76
CA GLY A 8 -22.85 -9.06 -4.73
C GLY A 8 -22.31 -9.65 -3.43
N SER A 9 -21.59 -8.84 -2.65
CA SER A 9 -21.19 -9.20 -1.28
C SER A 9 -22.33 -8.98 -0.28
N GLU A 10 -22.24 -9.59 0.90
CA GLU A 10 -23.17 -9.33 2.00
C GLU A 10 -23.18 -7.84 2.39
N ALA A 11 -22.00 -7.19 2.35
CA ALA A 11 -21.87 -5.75 2.54
C ALA A 11 -22.56 -4.93 1.43
N ALA A 12 -22.54 -5.38 0.17
CA ALA A 12 -23.29 -4.74 -0.91
C ALA A 12 -24.80 -4.85 -0.69
N GLN A 13 -25.29 -6.00 -0.22
CA GLN A 13 -26.70 -6.20 0.12
C GLN A 13 -27.15 -5.28 1.26
N LEU A 14 -26.29 -5.03 2.26
CA LEU A 14 -26.56 -4.06 3.32
C LEU A 14 -26.71 -2.64 2.77
N LEU A 15 -25.82 -2.20 1.87
CA LEU A 15 -25.96 -0.90 1.20
C LEU A 15 -27.27 -0.80 0.40
N GLU A 16 -27.62 -1.85 -0.35
CA GLU A 16 -28.87 -1.93 -1.10
C GLU A 16 -30.10 -1.83 -0.20
N SER A 17 -30.11 -2.59 0.91
CA SER A 17 -31.19 -2.56 1.90
C SER A 17 -31.34 -1.18 2.57
N ALA A 18 -30.24 -0.45 2.72
CA ALA A 18 -30.23 0.93 3.22
C ALA A 18 -30.66 1.95 2.15
N GLY A 19 -30.89 1.53 0.90
CA GLY A 19 -31.32 2.37 -0.22
C GLY A 19 -30.19 3.00 -1.03
N VAL A 20 -28.97 2.45 -0.94
CA VAL A 20 -27.82 2.85 -1.76
C VAL A 20 -27.70 1.87 -2.93
N ALA A 21 -28.11 2.30 -4.12
CA ALA A 21 -28.13 1.43 -5.30
C ALA A 21 -26.72 1.14 -5.84
N PRO A 22 -26.40 -0.10 -6.27
CA PRO A 22 -25.08 -0.48 -6.79
C PRO A 22 -24.71 0.30 -8.05
N ASP A 23 -25.71 0.61 -8.89
CA ASP A 23 -25.52 1.38 -10.12
C ASP A 23 -24.95 2.78 -9.86
N ARG A 24 -25.28 3.40 -8.70
CA ARG A 24 -24.69 4.69 -8.32
C ARG A 24 -23.21 4.57 -8.01
N LEU A 25 -22.81 3.49 -7.34
CA LEU A 25 -21.40 3.21 -7.04
C LEU A 25 -20.62 2.90 -8.31
N ALA A 26 -21.22 2.13 -9.23
CA ALA A 26 -20.67 1.88 -10.54
C ALA A 26 -20.50 3.19 -11.33
N GLU A 27 -21.50 4.07 -11.36
CA GLU A 27 -21.41 5.37 -12.04
C GLU A 27 -20.34 6.28 -11.40
N ALA A 28 -20.25 6.34 -10.07
CA ALA A 28 -19.21 7.07 -9.37
C ALA A 28 -17.81 6.57 -9.78
N ALA A 29 -17.58 5.26 -9.77
CA ALA A 29 -16.33 4.66 -10.21
C ALA A 29 -16.04 4.98 -11.68
N ARG A 30 -17.03 4.87 -12.57
CA ARG A 30 -16.88 5.20 -14.00
C ARG A 30 -16.49 6.67 -14.21
N ARG A 31 -17.15 7.60 -13.52
CA ARG A 31 -16.86 9.04 -13.62
C ARG A 31 -15.48 9.36 -13.07
N GLY A 32 -15.14 8.81 -11.91
CA GLY A 32 -13.82 8.99 -11.29
C GLY A 32 -12.70 8.47 -12.19
N LEU A 33 -12.84 7.24 -12.71
CA LEU A 33 -11.88 6.67 -13.66
C LEU A 33 -11.82 7.50 -14.95
N ALA A 34 -12.94 7.97 -15.50
CA ALA A 34 -12.93 8.81 -16.70
C ALA A 34 -12.17 10.14 -16.51
N ALA A 35 -12.18 10.68 -15.30
CA ALA A 35 -11.45 11.90 -14.94
C ALA A 35 -9.97 11.64 -14.61
N ALA A 36 -9.59 10.39 -14.35
CA ALA A 36 -8.24 10.03 -13.95
C ALA A 36 -7.24 10.08 -15.14
N PRO A 37 -6.03 10.62 -14.94
CA PRO A 37 -5.02 10.68 -16.01
C PRO A 37 -4.62 9.30 -16.54
N GLY A 38 -4.77 9.10 -17.85
CA GLY A 38 -4.44 7.84 -18.53
C GLY A 38 -5.61 6.86 -18.65
N PHE A 39 -6.83 7.30 -18.32
CA PHE A 39 -8.05 6.55 -18.60
C PHE A 39 -8.87 7.24 -19.69
N ALA A 40 -9.51 6.42 -20.52
CA ALA A 40 -10.56 6.85 -21.42
C ALA A 40 -11.76 5.90 -21.28
N VAL A 41 -12.95 6.49 -21.20
CA VAL A 41 -14.23 5.77 -21.25
C VAL A 41 -14.81 5.95 -22.64
N GLY A 42 -14.93 4.85 -23.38
CA GLY A 42 -15.33 4.86 -24.79
C GLY A 42 -14.82 3.64 -25.55
N PRO A 43 -15.09 3.56 -26.87
CA PRO A 43 -14.55 2.50 -27.72
C PRO A 43 -13.02 2.56 -27.71
N ALA A 44 -12.39 1.40 -27.50
CA ALA A 44 -10.94 1.28 -27.53
C ALA A 44 -10.40 1.66 -28.91
N ARG A 45 -9.40 2.53 -28.95
CA ARG A 45 -8.62 2.83 -30.15
C ARG A 45 -7.56 1.74 -30.36
N ASP A 46 -6.99 1.72 -31.56
CA ASP A 46 -5.92 0.79 -31.87
C ASP A 46 -4.70 1.06 -30.97
N GLY A 47 -4.22 0.03 -30.28
CA GLY A 47 -3.19 0.12 -29.24
C GLY A 47 -3.68 0.39 -27.80
N ASP A 48 -4.98 0.66 -27.58
CA ASP A 48 -5.52 0.82 -26.23
C ASP A 48 -5.66 -0.53 -25.52
N ARG A 49 -5.18 -0.62 -24.27
CA ARG A 49 -5.49 -1.77 -23.41
C ARG A 49 -6.93 -1.70 -22.91
N ARG A 50 -7.67 -2.79 -23.11
CA ARG A 50 -9.02 -2.95 -22.55
C ARG A 50 -8.92 -3.44 -21.13
N LEU A 51 -9.48 -2.66 -20.22
CA LEU A 51 -9.56 -2.99 -18.80
C LEU A 51 -11.01 -3.27 -18.43
N LEU A 52 -11.22 -4.43 -17.82
CA LEU A 52 -12.42 -4.76 -17.07
C LEU A 52 -12.24 -4.25 -15.64
N VAL A 53 -13.24 -3.53 -15.13
CA VAL A 53 -13.20 -2.97 -13.79
C VAL A 53 -14.23 -3.68 -12.94
N GLN A 54 -13.80 -4.30 -11.84
CA GLN A 54 -14.67 -4.89 -10.86
C GLN A 54 -14.59 -4.07 -9.57
N LEU A 55 -15.74 -3.57 -9.11
CA LEU A 55 -15.88 -2.91 -7.83
C LEU A 55 -16.49 -3.90 -6.85
N THR A 56 -15.85 -4.13 -5.72
CA THR A 56 -16.36 -4.99 -4.65
C THR A 56 -16.57 -4.14 -3.42
N VAL A 57 -17.75 -4.22 -2.80
CA VAL A 57 -17.99 -3.66 -1.48
C VAL A 57 -17.49 -4.67 -0.46
N GLU A 58 -16.36 -4.40 0.18
CA GLU A 58 -15.74 -5.31 1.15
C GLU A 58 -16.44 -5.22 2.51
N ARG A 59 -16.92 -4.02 2.86
CA ARG A 59 -17.54 -3.74 4.16
C ARG A 59 -18.47 -2.54 4.09
N ALA A 60 -19.59 -2.60 4.80
CA ALA A 60 -20.52 -1.48 4.96
C ALA A 60 -21.20 -1.59 6.32
N GLU A 61 -20.84 -0.72 7.25
CA GLU A 61 -21.23 -0.82 8.66
C GLU A 61 -21.51 0.56 9.24
N ALA A 62 -22.38 0.63 10.26
CA ALA A 62 -22.61 1.84 11.02
C ALA A 62 -22.39 1.56 12.51
N PHE A 63 -21.58 2.40 13.14
CA PHE A 63 -21.21 2.29 14.55
C PHE A 63 -21.85 3.43 15.32
N GLY A 64 -22.51 3.08 16.43
CA GLY A 64 -22.82 4.07 17.47
C GLY A 64 -21.52 4.57 18.08
N GLY A 65 -21.37 5.88 18.24
CA GLY A 65 -20.18 6.43 18.88
C GLY A 65 -20.17 6.16 20.39
N GLY A 66 -18.98 5.96 20.96
CA GLY A 66 -18.79 5.92 22.41
C GLY A 66 -19.09 7.28 23.06
N PRO A 67 -19.01 7.42 24.39
CA PRO A 67 -19.27 8.68 25.08
C PRO A 67 -18.38 9.81 24.52
N GLY A 68 -19.00 10.81 23.88
CA GLY A 68 -18.30 11.94 23.25
C GLY A 68 -17.86 11.73 21.79
N ALA A 69 -18.03 10.54 21.22
CA ALA A 69 -17.83 10.28 19.80
C ALA A 69 -19.19 10.26 19.08
N GLY A 70 -19.29 10.92 17.93
CA GLY A 70 -20.46 10.83 17.06
C GLY A 70 -20.56 9.44 16.42
N ALA A 71 -21.78 9.00 16.09
CA ALA A 71 -21.96 7.79 15.30
C ALA A 71 -21.36 7.97 13.89
N VAL A 72 -20.87 6.89 13.28
CA VAL A 72 -20.21 6.92 11.96
C VAL A 72 -20.66 5.77 11.09
N ALA A 73 -20.85 6.04 9.81
CA ALA A 73 -21.01 5.03 8.77
C ALA A 73 -19.66 4.80 8.08
N GLN A 74 -19.22 3.55 7.97
CA GLN A 74 -17.97 3.18 7.32
C GLN A 74 -18.22 2.27 6.14
N VAL A 75 -17.57 2.56 5.01
CA VAL A 75 -17.60 1.72 3.83
C VAL A 75 -16.18 1.47 3.36
N ALA A 76 -15.89 0.23 3.02
CA ALA A 76 -14.65 -0.17 2.34
C ALA A 76 -14.99 -0.87 1.03
N VAL A 77 -14.26 -0.51 -0.01
CA VAL A 77 -14.37 -1.07 -1.35
C VAL A 77 -13.02 -1.52 -1.85
N SER A 78 -13.01 -2.47 -2.78
CA SER A 78 -11.86 -2.74 -3.63
C SER A 78 -12.22 -2.57 -5.09
N LEU A 79 -11.29 -2.01 -5.86
CA LEU A 79 -11.40 -1.82 -7.28
C LEU A 79 -10.32 -2.68 -7.95
N GLU A 80 -10.74 -3.68 -8.71
CA GLU A 80 -9.86 -4.57 -9.47
C GLU A 80 -9.93 -4.27 -10.96
N LEU A 81 -8.78 -4.04 -11.58
CA LEU A 81 -8.62 -3.76 -12.99
C LEU A 81 -7.92 -4.95 -13.64
N THR A 82 -8.67 -5.73 -14.40
CA THR A 82 -8.12 -6.87 -15.14
C THR A 82 -7.95 -6.50 -16.60
N SER A 83 -6.76 -6.76 -17.15
CA SER A 83 -6.56 -6.66 -18.60
C SER A 83 -7.36 -7.75 -19.30
N ALA A 84 -8.01 -7.43 -20.41
CA ALA A 84 -8.66 -8.45 -21.25
C ALA A 84 -7.68 -9.56 -21.70
N ASP A 85 -6.37 -9.24 -21.73
CA ASP A 85 -5.29 -10.14 -22.13
C ASP A 85 -4.74 -11.02 -20.98
N GLY A 86 -5.31 -10.93 -19.78
CA GLY A 86 -5.08 -11.90 -18.70
C GLY A 86 -4.20 -11.47 -17.53
N GLU A 87 -3.20 -10.58 -17.68
CA GLU A 87 -2.36 -10.09 -16.56
C GLU A 87 -1.64 -8.77 -16.92
N PRO A 88 -1.27 -7.91 -15.95
CA PRO A 88 -1.54 -8.01 -14.52
C PRO A 88 -2.91 -7.44 -14.11
N SER A 89 -3.62 -8.14 -13.20
CA SER A 89 -4.74 -7.52 -12.47
C SER A 89 -4.20 -6.52 -11.43
N ARG A 90 -4.81 -5.34 -11.35
CA ARG A 90 -4.44 -4.31 -10.37
C ARG A 90 -5.58 -4.16 -9.39
N ARG A 91 -5.30 -4.28 -8.09
CA ARG A 91 -6.31 -4.10 -7.05
C ARG A 91 -5.93 -2.94 -6.16
N GLU A 92 -6.87 -2.00 -5.98
CA GLU A 92 -6.72 -0.87 -5.08
C GLU A 92 -7.90 -0.84 -4.12
N ALA A 93 -7.62 -0.54 -2.86
CA ALA A 93 -8.64 -0.45 -1.82
C ALA A 93 -8.94 1.01 -1.50
N GLY A 94 -10.20 1.28 -1.18
CA GLY A 94 -10.63 2.58 -0.68
C GLY A 94 -11.52 2.39 0.53
N ALA A 95 -11.31 3.19 1.57
CA ALA A 95 -12.13 3.16 2.77
C ALA A 95 -12.43 4.59 3.23
N ALA A 96 -13.67 4.84 3.63
CA ALA A 96 -14.09 6.11 4.16
C ALA A 96 -15.09 5.92 5.31
N ALA A 97 -15.06 6.88 6.23
CA ALA A 97 -15.94 6.97 7.37
C ALA A 97 -16.62 8.34 7.33
N GLU A 98 -17.94 8.36 7.40
CA GLU A 98 -18.74 9.58 7.37
C GLU A 98 -19.55 9.70 8.66
N PRO A 99 -19.70 10.92 9.21
CA PRO A 99 -20.55 11.15 10.37
C PRO A 99 -21.99 10.75 10.10
N LEU A 100 -22.58 10.04 11.06
CA LEU A 100 -23.99 9.69 11.06
C LEU A 100 -24.76 10.75 11.85
N SER A 101 -25.58 11.53 11.14
CA SER A 101 -26.50 12.49 11.75
C SER A 101 -27.77 11.82 12.28
N ASP A 102 -28.62 12.58 12.95
CA ASP A 102 -29.95 12.11 13.36
C ASP A 102 -30.96 12.18 12.19
N GLY A 103 -31.92 11.26 12.18
CA GLY A 103 -33.09 11.30 11.30
C GLY A 103 -33.32 10.06 10.45
N PRO A 104 -34.52 9.93 9.85
CA PRO A 104 -34.98 8.69 9.22
C PRO A 104 -34.20 8.28 7.96
N ALA A 105 -33.48 9.22 7.33
CA ALA A 105 -32.64 8.97 6.16
C ALA A 105 -31.14 9.08 6.43
N ALA A 106 -30.74 9.34 7.68
CA ALA A 106 -29.35 9.68 7.98
C ALA A 106 -28.39 8.51 7.70
N LEU A 107 -28.80 7.27 8.01
CA LEU A 107 -28.01 6.08 7.72
C LEU A 107 -27.75 5.91 6.23
N ARG A 108 -28.79 6.00 5.39
CA ARG A 108 -28.65 5.93 3.94
C ARG A 108 -27.71 7.01 3.42
N VAL A 109 -27.89 8.26 3.84
CA VAL A 109 -27.07 9.39 3.38
C VAL A 109 -25.60 9.22 3.80
N ALA A 110 -25.35 8.80 5.05
CA ALA A 110 -24.00 8.59 5.55
C ALA A 110 -23.31 7.41 4.82
N LEU A 111 -24.00 6.29 4.63
CA LEU A 111 -23.49 5.16 3.86
C LEU A 111 -23.24 5.52 2.38
N GLU A 112 -24.13 6.30 1.76
CA GLU A 112 -23.96 6.76 0.38
C GLU A 112 -22.73 7.66 0.22
N ARG A 113 -22.52 8.60 1.16
CA ARG A 113 -21.32 9.45 1.18
C ARG A 113 -20.06 8.64 1.43
N ALA A 114 -20.08 7.73 2.42
CA ALA A 114 -18.93 6.88 2.74
C ALA A 114 -18.57 5.97 1.57
N ALA A 115 -19.57 5.37 0.91
CA ALA A 115 -19.35 4.53 -0.26
C ALA A 115 -18.77 5.33 -1.43
N THR A 116 -19.28 6.54 -1.69
CA THR A 116 -18.75 7.42 -2.75
C THR A 116 -17.30 7.83 -2.44
N ALA A 117 -17.01 8.28 -1.22
CA ALA A 117 -15.66 8.65 -0.81
C ALA A 117 -14.69 7.46 -0.82
N ALA A 118 -15.15 6.25 -0.49
CA ALA A 118 -14.36 5.03 -0.59
C ALA A 118 -14.03 4.71 -2.06
N VAL A 119 -15.01 4.82 -2.97
CA VAL A 119 -14.79 4.65 -4.41
C VAL A 119 -13.80 5.70 -4.94
N ASP A 120 -13.95 6.97 -4.57
CA ASP A 120 -13.05 8.04 -5.01
C ASP A 120 -11.61 7.79 -4.56
N LYS A 121 -11.40 7.31 -3.33
CA LYS A 121 -10.07 6.91 -2.84
C LYS A 121 -9.50 5.73 -3.62
N ALA A 122 -10.29 4.71 -3.92
CA ALA A 122 -9.84 3.56 -4.69
C ALA A 122 -9.44 3.98 -6.12
N VAL A 123 -10.25 4.81 -6.76
CA VAL A 123 -9.97 5.40 -8.08
C VAL A 123 -8.69 6.24 -8.07
N ALA A 124 -8.52 7.11 -7.06
CA ALA A 124 -7.32 7.91 -6.90
C ALA A 124 -6.08 7.01 -6.72
N GLY A 125 -6.19 5.94 -5.94
CA GLY A 125 -5.14 4.93 -5.77
C GLY A 125 -4.69 4.32 -7.10
N VAL A 126 -5.65 3.92 -7.94
CA VAL A 126 -5.37 3.38 -9.29
C VAL A 126 -4.74 4.42 -10.20
N ALA A 127 -5.24 5.66 -10.18
CA ALA A 127 -4.70 6.73 -10.99
C ALA A 127 -3.23 7.01 -10.65
N LEU A 128 -2.91 7.05 -9.35
CA LEU A 128 -1.54 7.17 -8.86
C LEU A 128 -0.68 5.98 -9.27
N GLN A 129 -1.20 4.75 -9.17
CA GLN A 129 -0.48 3.56 -9.61
C GLN A 129 -0.04 3.66 -11.06
N LEU A 130 -1.00 3.86 -11.96
CA LEU A 130 -0.73 3.91 -13.39
C LEU A 130 0.13 5.11 -13.76
N GLY A 131 -0.05 6.24 -13.08
CA GLY A 131 0.80 7.41 -13.22
C GLY A 131 2.26 7.10 -12.88
N ALA A 132 2.51 6.45 -11.74
CA ALA A 132 3.85 6.10 -11.29
C ALA A 132 4.51 5.03 -12.18
N GLU A 133 3.75 4.03 -12.63
CA GLU A 133 4.24 2.99 -13.56
C GLU A 133 4.83 3.59 -14.85
N ARG A 134 4.32 4.75 -15.31
CA ARG A 134 4.80 5.45 -16.52
C ARG A 134 5.98 6.38 -16.28
N LYS A 135 6.24 6.79 -15.04
CA LYS A 135 7.35 7.69 -14.69
C LYS A 135 8.68 6.94 -14.75
N SER A 136 9.76 7.63 -15.09
CA SER A 136 11.14 7.12 -14.94
C SER A 136 11.57 7.09 -13.47
N SER A 137 12.61 6.33 -13.12
CA SER A 137 13.14 6.32 -11.73
C SER A 137 13.53 7.72 -11.23
N PRO A 138 14.17 8.61 -12.03
CA PRO A 138 14.45 9.98 -11.59
C PRO A 138 13.19 10.81 -11.30
N GLU A 139 12.11 10.61 -12.06
CA GLU A 139 10.84 11.28 -11.79
C GLU A 139 10.18 10.78 -10.50
N LEU A 140 10.22 9.46 -10.26
CA LEU A 140 9.72 8.87 -9.02
C LEU A 140 10.54 9.32 -7.80
N VAL A 141 11.86 9.51 -7.96
CA VAL A 141 12.69 10.09 -6.88
C VAL A 141 12.24 11.51 -6.54
N ARG A 142 11.79 12.32 -7.50
CA ARG A 142 11.20 13.65 -7.22
C ARG A 142 9.84 13.53 -6.50
N ASP A 143 9.03 12.54 -6.88
CA ASP A 143 7.74 12.30 -6.22
C ASP A 143 7.88 11.96 -4.73
N LEU A 144 9.03 11.43 -4.29
CA LEU A 144 9.31 11.19 -2.87
C LEU A 144 9.23 12.47 -2.03
N THR A 145 9.37 13.67 -2.60
CA THR A 145 9.24 14.95 -1.87
C THR A 145 7.88 15.62 -2.08
N SER A 146 6.90 14.92 -2.65
CA SER A 146 5.54 15.44 -2.83
C SER A 146 4.91 15.84 -1.48
N PRO A 147 4.13 16.93 -1.40
CA PRO A 147 3.34 17.23 -0.20
C PRO A 147 2.30 16.14 0.08
N ASP A 148 1.86 15.42 -0.96
CA ASP A 148 0.83 14.40 -0.87
C ASP A 148 1.43 13.04 -0.48
N ALA A 149 1.10 12.56 0.72
CA ALA A 149 1.58 11.26 1.22
C ALA A 149 1.24 10.08 0.29
N PRO A 150 0.05 10.00 -0.35
CA PRO A 150 -0.23 8.93 -1.32
C PRO A 150 0.70 8.93 -2.53
N VAL A 151 1.17 10.10 -2.97
CA VAL A 151 2.15 10.22 -4.07
C VAL A 151 3.52 9.71 -3.61
N ARG A 152 3.97 10.13 -2.42
CA ARG A 152 5.22 9.63 -1.82
C ARG A 152 5.18 8.11 -1.66
N ASP A 153 4.08 7.59 -1.12
CA ASP A 153 3.88 6.16 -0.91
C ASP A 153 4.02 5.36 -2.21
N ARG A 154 3.33 5.80 -3.26
CA ARG A 154 3.38 5.13 -4.56
C ARG A 154 4.77 5.18 -5.17
N ALA A 155 5.48 6.30 -5.02
CA ALA A 155 6.85 6.43 -5.50
C ALA A 155 7.79 5.43 -4.80
N VAL A 156 7.68 5.29 -3.47
CA VAL A 156 8.45 4.30 -2.70
C VAL A 156 8.21 2.88 -3.23
N ARG A 157 6.95 2.46 -3.38
CA ARG A 157 6.59 1.13 -3.91
C ARG A 157 7.18 0.89 -5.30
N THR A 158 6.95 1.83 -6.21
CA THR A 158 7.34 1.68 -7.62
C THR A 158 8.86 1.62 -7.78
N LEU A 159 9.61 2.38 -6.98
CA LEU A 159 11.08 2.31 -6.97
C LEU A 159 11.59 0.96 -6.43
N ALA A 160 10.97 0.41 -5.39
CA ALA A 160 11.30 -0.89 -4.84
C ALA A 160 11.04 -2.03 -5.83
N ASP A 161 9.85 -2.03 -6.45
CA ASP A 161 9.43 -3.05 -7.43
C ASP A 161 10.36 -3.08 -8.67
N ARG A 162 10.94 -1.93 -9.01
CA ARG A 162 11.92 -1.80 -10.11
C ARG A 162 13.34 -2.18 -9.73
N GLY A 163 13.62 -2.43 -8.46
CA GLY A 163 15.00 -2.66 -8.02
C GLY A 163 15.89 -1.42 -8.15
N ALA A 164 15.31 -0.21 -8.09
CA ALA A 164 16.01 1.06 -8.34
C ALA A 164 16.97 1.43 -7.19
N ARG A 165 18.11 0.75 -7.10
CA ARG A 165 19.13 0.95 -6.06
C ARG A 165 19.70 2.37 -6.04
N GLU A 166 19.67 3.08 -7.17
CA GLU A 166 20.05 4.48 -7.24
C GLU A 166 19.18 5.39 -6.35
N ALA A 167 17.94 4.96 -6.03
CA ALA A 167 17.02 5.70 -5.17
C ALA A 167 17.23 5.47 -3.67
N VAL A 168 18.09 4.53 -3.26
CA VAL A 168 18.32 4.17 -1.84
C VAL A 168 18.61 5.40 -0.96
N PRO A 169 19.48 6.35 -1.34
CA PRO A 169 19.68 7.56 -0.55
C PRO A 169 18.40 8.37 -0.33
N ALA A 170 17.55 8.52 -1.35
CA ALA A 170 16.29 9.25 -1.24
C ALA A 170 15.24 8.48 -0.42
N LEU A 171 15.25 7.15 -0.47
CA LEU A 171 14.38 6.29 0.33
C LEU A 171 14.78 6.30 1.82
N ILE A 172 16.07 6.43 2.13
CA ILE A 172 16.55 6.60 3.52
C ILE A 172 15.95 7.86 4.15
N GLU A 173 15.84 8.96 3.40
CA GLU A 173 15.19 10.19 3.87
C GLU A 173 13.69 10.03 4.17
N ARG A 174 13.04 8.94 3.70
CA ARG A 174 11.64 8.61 4.03
C ARG A 174 11.50 7.82 5.32
N LEU A 175 12.59 7.41 5.97
CA LEU A 175 12.54 6.86 7.33
C LEU A 175 12.16 7.91 8.39
N HIS A 176 12.18 9.19 8.01
CA HIS A 176 11.79 10.34 8.83
C HIS A 176 10.55 11.06 8.28
N ASP A 177 9.75 10.38 7.46
CA ASP A 177 8.52 10.94 6.91
C ASP A 177 7.49 11.26 8.03
N SER A 178 6.67 12.29 7.80
CA SER A 178 5.61 12.66 8.73
C SER A 178 4.44 11.70 8.71
N ASP A 179 4.26 10.96 7.61
CA ASP A 179 3.25 9.92 7.47
C ASP A 179 3.83 8.55 7.86
N PRO A 180 3.35 7.91 8.94
CA PRO A 180 3.83 6.61 9.38
C PRO A 180 3.71 5.51 8.32
N ALA A 181 2.70 5.56 7.45
CA ALA A 181 2.53 4.57 6.39
C ALA A 181 3.65 4.66 5.36
N VAL A 182 4.14 5.87 5.08
CA VAL A 182 5.29 6.11 4.18
C VAL A 182 6.58 5.62 4.84
N VAL A 183 6.76 5.83 6.15
CA VAL A 183 7.91 5.29 6.90
C VAL A 183 7.97 3.77 6.81
N GLU A 184 6.86 3.08 7.11
CA GLU A 184 6.77 1.62 7.00
C GLU A 184 7.05 1.13 5.58
N ARG A 185 6.53 1.85 4.57
CA ARG A 185 6.78 1.57 3.16
C ARG A 185 8.27 1.68 2.83
N ALA A 186 8.94 2.73 3.29
CA ALA A 186 10.34 2.99 3.03
C ALA A 186 11.23 1.91 3.66
N ILE A 187 10.91 1.47 4.89
CA ILE A 187 11.61 0.37 5.56
C ILE A 187 11.55 -0.91 4.72
N GLY A 188 10.35 -1.29 4.25
CA GLY A 188 10.16 -2.48 3.42
C GLY A 188 10.87 -2.36 2.07
N ALA A 189 10.77 -1.21 1.41
CA ALA A 189 11.45 -0.94 0.15
C ALA A 189 12.97 -1.06 0.26
N LEU A 190 13.57 -0.50 1.31
CA LEU A 190 15.01 -0.58 1.54
C LEU A 190 15.49 -2.03 1.74
N ALA A 191 14.70 -2.86 2.44
CA ALA A 191 14.99 -4.29 2.59
C ALA A 191 14.90 -5.05 1.25
N GLN A 192 13.86 -4.79 0.45
CA GLN A 192 13.66 -5.39 -0.88
C GLN A 192 14.78 -5.04 -1.87
N LEU A 193 15.38 -3.85 -1.76
CA LEU A 193 16.46 -3.43 -2.66
C LEU A 193 17.80 -4.13 -2.38
N HIS A 194 17.95 -4.78 -1.22
CA HIS A 194 19.16 -5.50 -0.81
C HIS A 194 20.43 -4.63 -0.94
N ASP A 195 20.33 -3.35 -0.58
CA ASP A 195 21.43 -2.38 -0.70
C ASP A 195 22.04 -2.05 0.67
N PRO A 196 23.31 -2.43 0.92
CA PRO A 196 23.96 -2.25 2.22
C PRO A 196 23.96 -0.83 2.77
N ARG A 197 23.80 0.20 1.92
CA ARG A 197 23.70 1.61 2.37
C ARG A 197 22.53 1.85 3.32
N ALA A 198 21.49 1.00 3.28
CA ALA A 198 20.33 1.10 4.16
C ALA A 198 20.59 0.54 5.58
N ALA A 199 21.66 -0.23 5.80
CA ALA A 199 21.86 -0.95 7.06
C ALA A 199 21.99 -0.01 8.26
N ALA A 200 22.89 0.98 8.20
CA ALA A 200 23.10 1.90 9.32
C ALA A 200 21.86 2.76 9.67
N PRO A 201 21.14 3.37 8.69
CA PRO A 201 19.89 4.06 8.97
C PRO A 201 18.80 3.17 9.60
N LEU A 202 18.64 1.93 9.12
CA LEU A 202 17.67 1.00 9.69
C LEU A 202 18.07 0.55 11.10
N ILE A 203 19.35 0.28 11.36
CA ILE A 203 19.86 -0.01 12.72
C ILE A 203 19.50 1.11 13.71
N ALA A 204 19.54 2.37 13.27
CA ALA A 204 19.18 3.50 14.13
C ALA A 204 17.72 3.46 14.59
N LEU A 205 16.81 2.86 13.81
CA LEU A 205 15.39 2.68 14.17
C LEU A 205 15.18 1.70 15.32
N ALA A 206 16.15 0.82 15.62
CA ALA A 206 16.07 -0.14 16.72
C ALA A 206 16.06 0.54 18.11
N ARG A 207 16.55 1.78 18.21
CA ARG A 207 16.74 2.47 19.48
C ARG A 207 15.39 2.74 20.15
N HIS A 208 15.29 2.42 21.44
CA HIS A 208 14.08 2.62 22.25
C HIS A 208 12.83 1.92 21.72
N ARG A 209 13.00 0.83 20.96
CA ARG A 209 11.90 -0.01 20.50
C ARG A 209 11.82 -1.29 21.32
N ASP A 210 10.64 -1.91 21.30
CA ASP A 210 10.41 -3.19 21.98
C ASP A 210 11.07 -4.36 21.22
N GLY A 211 11.14 -5.51 21.89
CA GLY A 211 11.75 -6.71 21.33
C GLY A 211 11.05 -7.21 20.05
N ALA A 212 9.73 -7.02 19.93
CA ALA A 212 8.98 -7.43 18.75
C ALA A 212 9.42 -6.63 17.50
N TYR A 213 9.53 -5.31 17.65
CA TYR A 213 10.02 -4.44 16.58
C TYR A 213 11.49 -4.74 16.24
N VAL A 214 12.35 -4.94 17.25
CA VAL A 214 13.77 -5.28 17.02
C VAL A 214 13.91 -6.63 16.32
N ALA A 215 13.08 -7.63 16.65
CA ALA A 215 13.08 -8.92 15.96
C ALA A 215 12.62 -8.81 14.50
N GLN A 216 11.64 -7.94 14.21
CA GLN A 216 11.25 -7.64 12.83
C GLN A 216 12.38 -6.93 12.06
N LEU A 217 13.01 -5.93 12.68
CA LEU A 217 14.13 -5.21 12.08
C LEU A 217 15.32 -6.12 11.79
N ALA A 218 15.57 -7.13 12.63
CA ALA A 218 16.61 -8.12 12.37
C ALA A 218 16.40 -8.90 11.07
N ARG A 219 15.15 -9.26 10.74
CA ARG A 219 14.83 -9.90 9.45
C ARG A 219 15.12 -8.96 8.28
N LEU A 220 14.67 -7.72 8.39
CA LEU A 220 14.88 -6.68 7.36
C LEU A 220 16.36 -6.37 7.14
N LEU A 221 17.16 -6.30 8.21
CA LEU A 221 18.60 -6.13 8.12
C LEU A 221 19.28 -7.37 7.51
N GLY A 222 18.76 -8.57 7.76
CA GLY A 222 19.14 -9.77 7.05
C GLY A 222 18.99 -9.60 5.54
N ASP A 223 17.83 -9.10 5.10
CA ASP A 223 17.52 -8.80 3.70
C ASP A 223 18.41 -7.71 3.11
N VAL A 224 18.57 -6.59 3.79
CA VAL A 224 19.49 -5.52 3.35
C VAL A 224 20.91 -6.05 3.15
N GLY A 225 21.38 -6.86 4.10
CA GLY A 225 22.71 -7.46 4.08
C GLY A 225 23.85 -6.45 4.23
N GLY A 226 25.06 -6.91 3.92
CA GLY A 226 26.28 -6.12 4.06
C GLY A 226 26.92 -6.19 5.45
N PRO A 227 28.13 -5.60 5.59
CA PRO A 227 28.96 -5.76 6.78
C PRO A 227 28.32 -5.19 8.05
N ASP A 228 27.67 -4.02 7.96
CA ASP A 228 27.05 -3.35 9.11
C ASP A 228 25.84 -4.14 9.63
N ALA A 229 24.97 -4.60 8.72
CA ALA A 229 23.84 -5.45 9.08
C ALA A 229 24.32 -6.74 9.73
N ARG A 230 25.33 -7.41 9.15
CA ARG A 230 25.91 -8.63 9.71
C ARG A 230 26.48 -8.41 11.11
N ALA A 231 27.25 -7.34 11.31
CA ALA A 231 27.84 -7.03 12.61
C ALA A 231 26.77 -6.76 13.68
N TRP A 232 25.72 -6.02 13.32
CA TRP A 232 24.60 -5.76 14.22
C TRP A 232 23.83 -7.05 14.56
N LEU A 233 23.55 -7.89 13.56
CA LEU A 233 22.87 -9.17 13.76
C LEU A 233 23.68 -10.13 14.64
N LEU A 234 25.01 -10.18 14.50
CA LEU A 234 25.87 -10.96 15.40
C LEU A 234 25.70 -10.50 16.85
N THR A 235 25.77 -9.18 17.07
CA THR A 235 25.58 -8.57 18.39
C THR A 235 24.20 -8.92 18.97
N MET A 236 23.13 -8.80 18.18
CA MET A 236 21.78 -9.12 18.64
C MET A 236 21.58 -10.60 18.90
N SER A 237 22.18 -11.48 18.09
CA SER A 237 22.05 -12.93 18.22
C SER A 237 22.61 -13.48 19.54
N SER A 238 23.66 -12.85 20.07
CA SER A 238 24.35 -13.27 21.29
C SER A 238 23.95 -12.45 22.51
N GLY A 239 23.68 -11.16 22.35
CA GLY A 239 23.62 -10.20 23.45
C GLY A 239 22.24 -9.63 23.80
N HIS A 240 21.21 -9.84 22.98
CA HIS A 240 19.90 -9.25 23.27
C HIS A 240 19.16 -10.03 24.37
N PRO A 241 18.52 -9.37 25.36
CA PRO A 241 17.84 -10.05 26.47
C PRO A 241 16.62 -10.87 26.01
N ASP A 242 15.93 -10.43 24.97
CA ASP A 242 14.77 -11.11 24.38
C ASP A 242 15.20 -12.28 23.46
N ASP A 243 14.72 -13.48 23.79
CA ASP A 243 14.94 -14.72 23.04
C ASP A 243 14.41 -14.65 21.60
N ALA A 244 13.28 -13.99 21.38
CA ALA A 244 12.70 -13.81 20.05
C ALA A 244 13.62 -12.99 19.15
N VAL A 245 14.23 -11.94 19.70
CA VAL A 245 15.23 -11.12 19.00
C VAL A 245 16.48 -11.94 18.68
N ARG A 246 17.00 -12.70 19.66
CA ARG A 246 18.18 -13.56 19.42
C ARG A 246 17.89 -14.60 18.33
N GLY A 247 16.70 -15.20 18.34
CA GLY A 247 16.26 -16.16 17.34
C GLY A 247 16.15 -15.54 15.94
N ALA A 248 15.48 -14.39 15.82
CA ALA A 248 15.35 -13.67 14.56
C ALA A 248 16.71 -13.27 13.98
N ALA A 249 17.64 -12.79 14.81
CA ALA A 249 18.99 -12.42 14.38
C ALA A 249 19.80 -13.63 13.88
N ARG A 250 19.69 -14.81 14.53
CA ARG A 250 20.35 -16.05 14.06
C ARG A 250 19.78 -16.51 12.72
N ALA A 251 18.46 -16.46 12.56
CA ALA A 251 17.80 -16.81 11.30
C ALA A 251 18.26 -15.89 10.16
N ALA A 252 18.23 -14.57 10.39
CA ALA A 252 18.70 -13.58 9.43
C ALA A 252 20.19 -13.78 9.04
N LEU A 253 21.07 -14.12 10.00
CA LEU A 253 22.47 -14.44 9.71
C LEU A 253 22.63 -15.70 8.86
N ALA A 254 21.82 -16.74 9.10
CA ALA A 254 21.86 -17.97 8.34
C ALA A 254 21.44 -17.72 6.88
N GLU A 255 20.32 -17.02 6.68
CA GLU A 255 19.82 -16.63 5.35
C GLU A 255 20.81 -15.72 4.61
N LEU A 256 21.39 -14.72 5.30
CA LEU A 256 22.42 -13.85 4.72
C LEU A 256 23.65 -14.67 4.28
N SER A 257 24.13 -15.58 5.11
CA SER A 257 25.28 -16.44 4.80
C SER A 257 24.99 -17.38 3.63
N GLU A 258 23.75 -17.86 3.49
CA GLU A 258 23.33 -18.66 2.35
C GLU A 258 23.30 -17.83 1.06
N ARG A 259 22.68 -16.64 1.07
CA ARG A 259 22.68 -15.72 -0.09
C ARG A 259 24.10 -15.34 -0.52
N GLU A 260 24.99 -15.04 0.43
CA GLU A 260 26.40 -14.73 0.13
C GLU A 260 27.15 -15.92 -0.50
N ARG A 261 26.86 -17.16 -0.05
CA ARG A 261 27.44 -18.37 -0.67
C ARG A 261 26.92 -18.59 -2.08
N GLN A 262 25.62 -18.44 -2.29
CA GLN A 262 24.99 -18.55 -3.61
C GLN A 262 25.56 -17.50 -4.59
N ALA A 263 25.67 -16.24 -4.16
CA ALA A 263 26.24 -15.16 -4.98
C ALA A 263 27.72 -15.39 -5.34
N ARG A 264 28.49 -16.09 -4.49
CA ARG A 264 29.87 -16.51 -4.80
C ARG A 264 29.94 -17.70 -5.73
N ALA A 265 28.93 -18.58 -5.71
CA ALA A 265 28.87 -19.77 -6.56
C ALA A 265 28.43 -19.42 -8.00
N ASP A 266 27.54 -18.43 -8.16
CA ASP A 266 27.05 -17.95 -9.46
C ASP A 266 27.39 -16.45 -9.68
N PRO A 267 28.66 -16.11 -9.96
CA PRO A 267 29.03 -14.76 -10.35
C PRO A 267 28.46 -14.46 -11.75
N ARG A 268 27.46 -13.57 -11.81
CA ARG A 268 26.90 -13.03 -13.07
C ARG A 268 27.91 -12.21 -13.85
#